data_AF-A0A3C2B050-F1
#
_entry.id   AF-A0A3C2B050-F1
#
_cell.length_a   1.000
_cell.length_b   1.000
_cell.length_c   1.000
_cell.angle_alpha   90.00
_cell.angle_beta   90.00
_cell.angle_gamma   90.00
#
_symmetry.space_group_name_H-M   'P 1'
#
loop_
_entity.id
_entity.type
_entity.pdbx_description
1 polymer ?
#
loop_
_entity_poly.entity_id
_entity_poly.type
_entity_poly.pdbx_seq_one_letter_code
_entity_poly.pdbx_strand_id
1 'polypeptide(L)'
;MPADSPPSPAAESGLPDRALLSALEFAVGVAAAGAKLRPALPFPNGLKPYLKLNRLSAAALPTIRAVVEADPVFLRRLGLAATPELVDEVGMLWLTRPDGWQAAAADALAAAEADAAAADVAAELQREQRRRHAAEAAAARARVELVAMQESLAQTAASASSAQASVERHEGELAAARRQIRELE
;
A
#
# COMPACT_ATOMS: atom_id res chain seq x y z
N MET A 1 -6.85 -46.00 -28.87
CA MET A 1 -5.70 -45.66 -28.00
C MET A 1 -5.42 -44.19 -28.21
N PRO A 2 -5.82 -43.29 -27.31
CA PRO A 2 -5.41 -41.89 -27.43
C PRO A 2 -3.95 -41.78 -27.00
N ALA A 3 -3.15 -41.15 -27.84
CA ALA A 3 -1.75 -40.85 -27.56
C ALA A 3 -1.69 -39.87 -26.37
N ASP A 4 -0.95 -40.29 -25.35
CA ASP A 4 -0.58 -39.49 -24.20
C ASP A 4 0.37 -38.39 -24.69
N SER A 5 -0.11 -37.15 -24.76
CA SER A 5 0.74 -36.00 -25.05
C SER A 5 1.72 -35.84 -23.88
N PRO A 6 3.04 -35.73 -24.11
CA PRO A 6 3.98 -35.54 -23.02
C PRO A 6 3.67 -34.21 -22.30
N PRO A 7 3.71 -34.19 -20.95
CA PRO A 7 3.52 -32.96 -20.21
C PRO A 7 4.60 -31.95 -20.62
N SER A 8 4.17 -30.72 -20.90
CA SER A 8 5.06 -29.59 -21.17
C SER A 8 5.99 -29.37 -19.96
N PRO A 9 7.30 -29.20 -20.14
CA PRO A 9 8.28 -29.11 -19.04
C PRO A 9 8.03 -27.92 -18.09
N ALA A 10 7.17 -26.97 -18.46
CA ALA A 10 6.76 -25.85 -17.61
C ALA A 10 5.94 -26.27 -16.37
N ALA A 11 5.43 -27.51 -16.30
CA ALA A 11 4.62 -28.00 -15.19
C ALA A 11 5.43 -28.57 -14.00
N GLU A 12 6.74 -28.77 -14.12
CA GLU A 12 7.51 -29.60 -13.17
C GLU A 12 7.86 -28.94 -11.83
N SER A 13 7.63 -27.64 -11.67
CA SER A 13 8.05 -26.91 -10.46
C SER A 13 6.94 -26.23 -9.67
N GLY A 14 5.68 -26.21 -10.16
CA GLY A 14 4.51 -25.69 -9.42
C GLY A 14 4.51 -24.18 -9.12
N LEU A 15 5.65 -23.50 -9.24
CA LEU A 15 5.78 -22.07 -8.99
C LEU A 15 5.26 -21.23 -10.16
N PRO A 16 4.48 -20.16 -9.90
CA PRO A 16 4.04 -19.25 -10.94
C PRO A 16 5.22 -18.42 -11.48
N ASP A 17 5.26 -18.15 -12.79
CA ASP A 17 6.41 -17.45 -13.41
C ASP A 17 6.68 -16.07 -12.82
N ARG A 18 5.63 -15.39 -12.33
CA ARG A 18 5.75 -14.11 -11.62
C ARG A 18 6.61 -14.20 -10.36
N ALA A 19 6.58 -15.33 -9.66
CA ALA A 19 7.37 -15.55 -8.45
C ALA A 19 8.86 -15.75 -8.75
N LEU A 20 9.21 -16.01 -10.01
CA LEU A 20 10.59 -16.15 -10.47
C LEU A 20 11.12 -14.88 -11.14
N LEU A 21 10.38 -13.77 -11.10
CA LEU A 21 10.75 -12.54 -11.81
C LEU A 21 12.18 -12.08 -11.46
N SER A 22 12.54 -12.04 -10.18
CA SER A 22 13.88 -11.63 -9.72
C SER A 22 14.99 -12.53 -10.28
N ALA A 23 14.80 -13.85 -10.22
CA ALA A 23 15.76 -14.83 -10.76
C ALA A 23 15.87 -14.77 -12.28
N LEU A 24 14.76 -14.53 -12.99
CA LEU A 24 14.76 -14.41 -14.45
C LEU A 24 15.38 -13.09 -14.91
N GLU A 25 15.14 -11.98 -14.20
CA GLU A 25 15.83 -10.70 -14.45
C GLU A 25 17.33 -10.84 -14.18
N PHE A 26 17.71 -11.51 -13.09
CA PHE A 26 19.10 -11.85 -12.79
C PHE A 26 19.74 -12.69 -13.89
N ALA A 27 19.05 -13.73 -14.38
CA ALA A 27 19.53 -14.58 -15.48
C ALA A 27 19.82 -13.79 -16.75
N VAL A 28 18.89 -12.90 -17.14
CA VAL A 28 19.07 -12.02 -18.31
C VAL A 28 20.21 -11.02 -18.07
N GLY A 29 20.34 -10.48 -16.86
CA GLY A 29 21.44 -9.60 -16.46
C GLY A 29 22.82 -10.26 -16.57
N VAL A 30 22.96 -11.48 -16.05
CA VAL A 30 24.20 -12.27 -16.13
C VAL A 30 24.53 -12.59 -17.59
N ALA A 31 23.54 -12.96 -18.41
CA ALA A 31 23.75 -13.19 -19.84
C ALA A 31 24.21 -11.92 -20.56
N ALA A 32 23.59 -10.77 -20.27
CA ALA A 32 23.94 -9.49 -20.87
C ALA A 32 25.34 -9.01 -20.45
N ALA A 33 25.74 -9.23 -19.20
CA ALA A 33 27.07 -8.94 -18.70
C ALA A 33 28.12 -9.87 -19.31
N GLY A 34 27.85 -11.18 -19.32
CA GLY A 34 28.74 -12.21 -19.88
C GLY A 34 29.00 -12.06 -21.38
N ALA A 35 28.01 -11.57 -22.13
CA ALA A 35 28.13 -11.27 -23.55
C ALA A 35 29.15 -10.16 -23.88
N LYS A 36 29.47 -9.28 -22.91
CA LYS A 36 30.42 -8.17 -23.08
C LYS A 36 31.87 -8.54 -22.78
N LEU A 37 32.12 -9.70 -22.16
CA LEU A 37 33.46 -10.16 -21.79
C LEU A 37 34.27 -10.62 -23.01
N ARG A 38 35.59 -10.70 -22.86
CA ARG A 38 36.52 -11.25 -23.87
C ARG A 38 37.42 -12.34 -23.26
N PRO A 39 37.21 -13.63 -23.58
CA PRO A 39 36.14 -14.17 -24.43
C PRO A 39 34.75 -14.06 -23.77
N ALA A 40 33.69 -14.00 -24.58
CA ALA A 40 32.32 -13.93 -24.08
C ALA A 40 31.93 -15.23 -23.38
N LEU A 41 31.18 -15.12 -22.28
CA LEU A 41 30.65 -16.29 -21.59
C LEU A 41 29.48 -16.89 -22.39
N PRO A 42 29.40 -18.23 -22.50
CA PRO A 42 28.30 -18.87 -23.22
C PRO A 42 26.99 -18.73 -22.45
N PHE A 43 25.91 -18.37 -23.15
CA PHE A 43 24.56 -18.25 -22.62
C PHE A 43 23.53 -18.76 -23.66
N PRO A 44 22.31 -19.14 -23.25
CA PRO A 44 21.28 -19.66 -24.15
C PRO A 44 20.88 -18.63 -25.23
N ASN A 45 20.86 -19.06 -26.50
CA ASN A 45 20.52 -18.18 -27.62
C ASN A 45 19.12 -17.56 -27.51
N GLY A 46 18.17 -18.26 -26.86
CA GLY A 46 16.81 -17.76 -26.62
C GLY A 46 16.76 -16.51 -25.74
N LEU A 47 17.83 -16.18 -25.00
CA LEU A 47 17.90 -14.97 -24.18
C LEU A 47 18.29 -13.71 -24.97
N LYS A 48 18.83 -13.86 -26.19
CA LYS A 48 19.32 -12.74 -27.02
C LYS A 48 18.32 -11.58 -27.18
N PRO A 49 17.01 -11.81 -27.41
CA PRO A 49 16.03 -10.73 -27.56
C PRO A 49 15.86 -9.88 -26.30
N TYR A 50 16.16 -10.43 -25.12
CA TYR A 50 15.87 -9.82 -23.82
C TYR A 50 17.06 -9.08 -23.21
N LEU A 51 18.28 -9.25 -23.74
CA LEU A 51 19.52 -8.70 -23.15
C LEU A 51 19.59 -7.17 -23.07
N LYS A 52 18.75 -6.46 -23.84
CA LYS A 52 18.68 -5.00 -23.86
C LYS A 52 17.53 -4.44 -23.03
N LEU A 53 16.71 -5.30 -22.43
CA LEU A 53 15.57 -4.87 -21.65
C LEU A 53 16.01 -4.50 -20.23
N ASN A 54 15.52 -3.37 -19.75
CA ASN A 54 15.76 -2.94 -18.37
C ASN A 54 14.84 -3.65 -17.37
N ARG A 55 13.66 -4.13 -17.82
CA ARG A 55 12.70 -4.91 -17.04
C ARG A 55 12.01 -5.93 -17.92
N LEU A 56 11.70 -7.08 -17.36
CA LEU A 56 10.98 -8.13 -18.09
C LEU A 56 9.47 -7.93 -18.00
N SER A 57 8.78 -8.14 -19.13
CA SER A 57 7.32 -8.15 -19.14
C SER A 57 6.79 -9.50 -18.66
N ALA A 58 5.61 -9.50 -18.03
CA ALA A 58 4.96 -10.73 -17.57
C ALA A 58 4.78 -11.78 -18.68
N ALA A 59 4.52 -11.32 -19.92
CA ALA A 59 4.36 -12.19 -21.08
C ALA A 59 5.67 -12.89 -21.53
N ALA A 60 6.83 -12.36 -21.17
CA ALA A 60 8.13 -12.94 -21.54
C ALA A 60 8.63 -13.99 -20.55
N LEU A 61 8.13 -13.99 -19.31
CA LEU A 61 8.63 -14.84 -18.22
C LEU A 61 8.54 -16.35 -18.52
N PRO A 62 7.43 -16.89 -19.06
CA PRO A 62 7.36 -18.33 -19.34
C PRO A 62 8.42 -18.78 -20.36
N THR A 63 8.64 -17.95 -21.39
CA THR A 63 9.64 -18.22 -22.44
C THR A 63 11.06 -18.16 -21.88
N ILE A 64 11.36 -17.15 -21.06
CA ILE A 64 12.70 -16.99 -20.47
C ILE A 64 12.98 -18.14 -19.50
N ARG A 65 12.01 -18.51 -18.66
CA ARG A 65 12.12 -19.67 -17.76
C ARG A 65 12.45 -20.94 -18.54
N ALA A 66 11.67 -21.26 -19.58
CA ALA A 66 11.90 -22.45 -20.39
C ALA A 66 13.30 -22.45 -21.04
N VAL A 67 13.77 -21.30 -21.52
CA VAL A 67 15.11 -21.16 -22.11
C VAL A 67 16.22 -21.38 -21.08
N VAL A 68 16.05 -20.89 -19.85
CA VAL A 68 17.05 -21.07 -18.78
C VAL A 68 17.04 -22.51 -18.27
N GLU A 69 15.87 -23.13 -18.08
CA GLU A 69 15.76 -24.52 -17.63
C GLU A 69 16.27 -25.53 -18.65
N ALA A 70 16.14 -25.22 -19.95
CA ALA A 70 16.69 -26.04 -21.03
C ALA A 70 18.24 -26.02 -21.09
N ASP A 71 18.92 -25.10 -20.39
CA ASP A 71 20.38 -25.06 -20.27
C ASP A 71 20.83 -25.25 -18.81
N PRO A 72 21.00 -26.50 -18.35
CA PRO A 72 21.39 -26.79 -16.96
C PRO A 72 22.79 -26.25 -16.60
N VAL A 73 23.67 -26.06 -17.59
CA VAL A 73 25.01 -25.51 -17.36
C VAL A 73 24.96 -24.02 -17.09
N PHE A 74 24.08 -23.30 -17.79
CA PHE A 74 23.79 -21.91 -17.50
C PHE A 74 23.08 -21.76 -16.15
N LEU A 75 22.05 -22.56 -15.88
CA LEU A 75 21.34 -22.54 -14.60
C LEU A 75 22.29 -22.77 -13.40
N ARG A 76 23.19 -23.77 -13.48
CA ARG A 76 24.20 -24.01 -12.45
C ARG A 76 25.13 -22.81 -12.23
N ARG A 77 25.52 -22.11 -13.30
CA ARG A 77 26.35 -20.90 -13.20
C ARG A 77 25.60 -19.75 -12.55
N LEU A 78 24.31 -19.62 -12.82
CA LEU A 78 23.45 -18.65 -12.13
C LEU A 78 23.37 -18.96 -10.63
N GLY A 79 23.14 -20.21 -10.25
CA GLY A 79 23.10 -20.62 -8.83
C GLY A 79 24.40 -20.34 -8.07
N LEU A 80 25.56 -20.37 -8.74
CA LEU A 80 26.85 -20.00 -8.13
C LEU A 80 27.07 -18.49 -8.01
N ALA A 81 26.43 -17.69 -8.86
CA ALA A 81 26.59 -16.24 -8.92
C ALA A 81 25.50 -15.47 -8.16
N ALA A 82 24.37 -16.12 -7.87
CA ALA A 82 23.23 -15.51 -7.21
C ALA A 82 23.53 -15.27 -5.72
N THR A 83 23.09 -14.12 -5.22
CA THR A 83 23.17 -13.77 -3.80
C THR A 83 21.82 -13.26 -3.30
N PRO A 84 21.55 -13.34 -1.98
CA PRO A 84 20.28 -12.87 -1.40
C PRO A 84 19.99 -11.37 -1.63
N GLU A 85 21.02 -10.56 -1.93
CA GLU A 85 20.85 -9.13 -2.23
C GLU A 85 20.39 -8.87 -3.67
N LEU A 86 20.58 -9.85 -4.58
CA LEU A 86 20.28 -9.73 -6.01
C LEU A 86 19.04 -10.51 -6.42
N VAL A 87 18.73 -11.59 -5.70
CA VAL A 87 17.64 -12.51 -6.00
C VAL A 87 16.90 -12.81 -4.71
N ASP A 88 15.56 -12.78 -4.76
CA ASP A 88 14.73 -13.14 -3.61
C ASP A 88 14.86 -14.63 -3.24
N GLU A 89 14.31 -15.00 -2.08
CA GLU A 89 14.43 -16.36 -1.55
C GLU A 89 13.86 -17.44 -2.49
N VAL A 90 12.70 -17.19 -3.11
CA VAL A 90 12.06 -18.11 -4.06
C VAL A 90 12.94 -18.32 -5.30
N GLY A 91 13.50 -17.24 -5.83
CA GLY A 91 14.42 -17.25 -6.94
C GLY A 91 15.74 -17.95 -6.60
N MET A 92 16.28 -17.74 -5.40
CA MET A 92 17.49 -18.41 -4.92
C MET A 92 17.30 -19.93 -4.85
N LEU A 93 16.16 -20.39 -4.31
CA LEU A 93 15.81 -21.81 -4.26
C LEU A 93 15.67 -22.42 -5.66
N TRP A 94 15.05 -21.70 -6.59
CA TRP A 94 14.93 -22.15 -7.99
C TRP A 94 16.27 -22.23 -8.73
N LEU A 95 17.20 -21.30 -8.45
CA LEU A 95 18.53 -21.26 -9.09
C LEU A 95 19.50 -22.30 -8.52
N THR A 96 19.47 -22.52 -7.20
CA THR A 96 20.41 -23.41 -6.52
C THR A 96 19.92 -24.86 -6.47
N ARG A 97 18.61 -25.09 -6.57
CA ARG A 97 17.94 -26.40 -6.56
C ARG A 97 18.48 -27.39 -5.50
N PRO A 98 18.62 -26.99 -4.22
CA PRO A 98 18.93 -27.94 -3.16
C PRO A 98 17.87 -29.04 -3.06
N ASP A 99 18.17 -30.12 -2.36
CA ASP A 99 17.18 -31.17 -2.12
C ASP A 99 15.93 -30.59 -1.45
N GLY A 100 14.75 -30.87 -2.03
CA GLY A 100 13.48 -30.35 -1.53
C GLY A 100 13.18 -28.88 -1.89
N TRP A 101 13.95 -28.26 -2.78
CA TRP A 101 13.79 -26.84 -3.13
C TRP A 101 12.38 -26.45 -3.57
N GLN A 102 11.63 -27.34 -4.24
CA GLN A 102 10.27 -27.02 -4.69
C GLN A 102 9.32 -26.78 -3.52
N ALA A 103 9.41 -27.60 -2.47
CA ALA A 103 8.60 -27.45 -1.27
C ALA A 103 9.01 -26.17 -0.51
N ALA A 104 10.31 -25.98 -0.31
CA ALA A 104 10.83 -24.77 0.33
C ALA A 104 10.43 -23.48 -0.41
N ALA A 105 10.44 -23.50 -1.75
CA ALA A 105 10.06 -22.35 -2.56
C ALA A 105 8.54 -22.07 -2.50
N ALA A 106 7.72 -23.12 -2.43
CA ALA A 106 6.28 -22.98 -2.22
C ALA A 106 5.97 -22.40 -0.83
N ASP A 107 6.67 -22.87 0.20
CA ASP A 107 6.54 -22.36 1.57
C ASP A 107 6.99 -20.88 1.67
N ALA A 108 8.11 -20.53 1.05
CA ALA A 108 8.60 -19.15 1.00
C ALA A 108 7.63 -18.22 0.25
N LEU A 109 7.05 -18.69 -0.86
CA LEU A 109 6.03 -17.93 -1.59
C LEU A 109 4.77 -17.72 -0.74
N ALA A 110 4.30 -18.76 -0.05
CA ALA A 110 3.14 -18.66 0.83
C ALA A 110 3.39 -17.71 2.02
N ALA A 111 4.60 -17.74 2.59
CA ALA A 111 5.01 -16.81 3.65
C ALA A 111 5.01 -15.36 3.16
N ALA A 112 5.59 -15.09 1.99
CA ALA A 112 5.61 -13.75 1.40
C ALA A 112 4.20 -13.21 1.10
N GLU A 113 3.30 -14.07 0.59
CA GLU A 113 1.90 -13.70 0.37
C GLU A 113 1.15 -13.43 1.68
N ALA A 114 1.43 -14.21 2.73
CA ALA A 114 0.86 -13.99 4.07
C ALA A 114 1.36 -12.67 4.70
N ASP A 115 2.65 -12.36 4.58
CA ASP A 115 3.24 -11.12 5.08
C ASP A 115 2.66 -9.89 4.36
N ALA A 116 2.49 -9.97 3.03
CA ALA A 116 1.86 -8.91 2.25
C ALA A 116 0.41 -8.67 2.69
N ALA A 117 -0.37 -9.76 2.86
CA ALA A 117 -1.75 -9.66 3.35
C ALA A 117 -1.82 -9.07 4.77
N ALA A 118 -0.89 -9.46 5.66
CA ALA A 118 -0.80 -8.91 7.01
C ALA A 118 -0.46 -7.41 6.99
N ALA A 119 0.43 -6.97 6.10
CA ALA A 119 0.77 -5.56 5.93
C ALA A 119 -0.42 -4.74 5.43
N ASP A 120 -1.20 -5.26 4.48
CA ASP A 120 -2.42 -4.61 3.98
C ASP A 120 -3.48 -4.47 5.08
N VAL A 121 -3.70 -5.52 5.88
CA VAL A 121 -4.60 -5.50 7.04
C VAL A 121 -4.14 -4.45 8.06
N ALA A 122 -2.84 -4.40 8.36
CA ALA A 122 -2.27 -3.41 9.26
C ALA A 122 -2.45 -1.97 8.74
N ALA A 123 -2.26 -1.76 7.43
CA ALA A 123 -2.44 -0.47 6.80
C ALA A 123 -3.92 0.00 6.86
N GLU A 124 -4.87 -0.90 6.62
CA GLU A 124 -6.30 -0.55 6.70
C GLU A 124 -6.72 -0.28 8.15
N LEU A 125 -6.23 -1.06 9.12
CA LEU A 125 -6.45 -0.78 10.54
C LEU A 125 -5.93 0.61 10.93
N GLN A 126 -4.73 0.99 10.46
CA GLN A 126 -4.17 2.32 10.71
C GLN A 126 -5.01 3.44 10.10
N ARG A 127 -5.53 3.25 8.88
CA ARG A 127 -6.44 4.22 8.24
C ARG A 127 -7.72 4.38 9.04
N GLU A 128 -8.30 3.27 9.49
CA GLU A 128 -9.54 3.29 10.25
C GLU A 128 -9.36 3.94 11.63
N GLN A 129 -8.25 3.63 12.31
CA GLN A 129 -7.88 4.31 13.56
C GLN A 129 -7.76 5.83 13.34
N ARG A 130 -7.09 6.29 12.27
CA ARG A 130 -6.98 7.73 11.96
C ARG A 130 -8.34 8.37 11.69
N ARG A 131 -9.21 7.71 10.92
CA ARG A 131 -10.59 8.18 10.66
C ARG A 131 -11.38 8.32 11.96
N ARG A 132 -11.30 7.32 12.84
CA ARG A 132 -11.94 7.35 14.16
C ARG A 132 -11.44 8.52 15.00
N HIS A 133 -10.13 8.72 15.12
CA HIS A 133 -9.57 9.83 15.90
C HIS A 133 -9.98 11.19 15.33
N ALA A 134 -10.04 11.33 14.01
CA ALA A 134 -10.52 12.56 13.38
C ALA A 134 -12.00 12.83 13.68
N ALA A 135 -12.84 11.79 13.66
CA ALA A 135 -14.25 11.89 14.01
C ALA A 135 -14.46 12.25 15.49
N GLU A 136 -13.69 11.64 16.39
CA GLU A 136 -13.71 11.95 17.83
C GLU A 136 -13.28 13.40 18.09
N ALA A 137 -12.23 13.88 17.42
CA ALA A 137 -11.79 15.26 17.52
C ALA A 137 -12.83 16.25 16.96
N ALA A 138 -13.48 15.92 15.84
CA ALA A 138 -14.56 16.72 15.27
C ALA A 138 -15.77 16.80 16.22
N ALA A 139 -16.16 15.66 16.81
CA ALA A 139 -17.24 15.61 17.79
C ALA A 139 -16.92 16.44 19.05
N ALA A 140 -15.67 16.40 19.53
CA ALA A 140 -15.23 17.22 20.65
C ALA A 140 -15.33 18.72 20.33
N ARG A 141 -14.87 19.15 19.14
CA ARG A 141 -14.98 20.54 18.69
C ARG A 141 -16.43 20.99 18.59
N ALA A 142 -17.29 20.18 17.97
CA ALA A 142 -18.71 20.48 17.84
C ALA A 142 -19.40 20.64 19.21
N ARG A 143 -19.00 19.86 20.21
CA ARG A 143 -19.50 20.01 21.59
C ARG A 143 -19.04 21.32 22.23
N VAL A 144 -17.79 21.71 22.04
CA VAL A 144 -17.27 23.00 22.55
C VAL A 144 -17.98 24.17 21.88
N GLU A 145 -18.16 24.12 20.56
CA GLU A 145 -18.92 25.13 19.80
C GLU A 145 -20.36 25.25 20.30
N LEU A 146 -21.02 24.12 20.56
CA LEU A 146 -22.39 24.11 21.11
C LEU A 146 -22.48 24.79 22.48
N VAL A 147 -21.51 24.54 23.37
CA VAL A 147 -21.45 25.20 24.69
C VAL A 147 -21.25 26.71 24.52
N ALA A 148 -20.31 27.14 23.66
CA ALA A 148 -20.08 28.56 23.40
C ALA A 148 -21.32 29.26 22.82
N MET A 149 -22.06 28.59 21.94
CA MET A 149 -23.32 29.12 21.39
C MET A 149 -24.40 29.24 22.47
N GLN A 150 -24.50 28.28 23.39
CA GLN A 150 -25.42 28.36 24.52
C GLN A 150 -25.09 29.52 25.46
N GLU A 151 -23.81 29.75 25.76
CA GLU A 151 -23.37 30.89 26.56
C GLU A 151 -23.68 32.21 25.88
N SER A 152 -23.45 32.32 24.56
CA SER A 152 -23.80 33.51 23.79
C SER A 152 -25.31 33.78 23.81
N LEU A 153 -26.15 32.75 23.64
CA LEU A 153 -27.60 32.89 23.73
C LEU A 153 -28.05 33.33 25.12
N ALA A 154 -27.46 32.77 26.18
CA ALA A 154 -27.75 33.17 27.56
C ALA A 154 -27.37 34.64 27.81
N GLN A 155 -26.22 35.08 27.30
CA GLN A 155 -25.77 36.47 27.41
C GLN A 155 -26.72 37.43 26.65
N THR A 156 -27.13 37.07 25.44
CA THR A 156 -28.10 37.88 24.67
C THR A 156 -29.44 37.97 25.39
N ALA A 157 -29.94 36.88 25.96
CA ALA A 157 -31.18 36.87 26.73
C ALA A 157 -31.09 37.76 27.99
N ALA A 158 -29.97 37.70 28.72
CA ALA A 158 -29.73 38.57 29.87
C ALA A 158 -29.67 40.06 29.48
N SER A 159 -28.97 40.38 28.39
CA SER A 159 -28.91 41.75 27.87
C SER A 159 -30.28 42.26 27.43
N ALA A 160 -31.09 41.43 26.78
CA ALA A 160 -32.46 41.78 26.37
C ALA A 160 -33.36 42.05 27.59
N SER A 161 -33.29 41.21 28.63
CA SER A 161 -34.02 41.42 29.87
C SER A 161 -33.63 42.71 30.58
N SER A 162 -32.33 43.03 30.64
CA SER A 162 -31.84 44.29 31.22
C SER A 162 -32.30 45.53 30.43
N ALA A 163 -32.27 45.44 29.09
CA ALA A 163 -32.78 46.50 28.22
C ALA A 163 -34.28 46.73 28.43
N GLN A 164 -35.06 45.66 28.52
CA GLN A 164 -36.50 45.74 28.79
C GLN A 164 -36.79 46.39 30.14
N ALA A 165 -36.09 45.98 31.21
CA ALA A 165 -36.25 46.58 32.53
C ALA A 165 -35.87 48.09 32.55
N SER A 166 -34.89 48.49 31.73
CA SER A 166 -34.51 49.90 31.58
C SER A 166 -35.58 50.69 30.83
N VAL A 167 -36.19 50.13 29.78
CA VAL A 167 -37.34 50.73 29.07
C VAL A 167 -38.51 50.92 30.03
N GLU A 168 -38.90 49.89 30.77
CA GLU A 168 -39.99 49.96 31.76
C GLU A 168 -39.74 51.03 32.82
N ARG A 169 -38.49 51.16 33.29
CA ARG A 169 -38.10 52.22 34.23
C ARG A 169 -38.27 53.61 33.63
N HIS A 170 -37.74 53.84 32.42
CA HIS A 170 -37.84 55.14 31.75
C HIS A 170 -39.29 55.51 31.40
N GLU A 171 -40.12 54.54 31.03
CA GLU A 171 -41.56 54.76 30.84
C GLU A 171 -42.24 55.19 32.15
N GLY A 172 -41.88 54.56 33.28
CA GLY A 172 -42.34 54.96 34.60
C GLY A 172 -41.91 56.37 35.00
N GLU A 173 -40.64 56.72 34.78
CA GLU A 173 -40.09 58.06 35.01
C GLU A 173 -40.79 59.12 34.14
N LEU A 174 -40.99 58.84 32.85
CA LEU A 174 -41.69 59.73 31.92
C LEU A 174 -43.15 59.94 32.35
N ALA A 175 -43.83 58.88 32.79
CA ALA A 175 -45.19 58.98 33.30
C ALA A 175 -45.27 59.83 34.57
N ALA A 176 -44.27 59.71 35.47
CA ALA A 176 -44.18 60.54 36.67
C ALA A 176 -43.91 62.02 36.35
N ALA A 177 -42.96 62.31 35.47
CA ALA A 177 -42.65 63.67 35.02
C ALA A 177 -43.89 64.34 34.37
N ARG A 178 -44.62 63.60 33.52
CA ARG A 178 -45.89 64.08 32.93
C ARG A 178 -46.98 64.37 33.96
N ARG A 179 -47.02 63.63 35.09
CA ARG A 179 -47.94 63.95 36.20
C ARG A 179 -47.53 65.24 36.90
N GLN A 180 -46.25 65.40 37.23
CA GLN A 180 -45.74 66.61 37.87
C GLN A 180 -45.95 67.88 37.05
N ILE A 181 -45.73 67.84 35.73
CA ILE A 181 -45.97 68.99 34.84
C ILE A 181 -47.44 69.43 34.93
N ARG A 182 -48.39 68.48 34.90
CA ARG A 182 -49.82 68.77 35.01
C ARG A 182 -50.26 69.30 36.38
N GLU A 183 -49.49 69.05 37.43
CA GLU A 183 -49.76 69.57 38.78
C GLU A 183 -49.26 71.02 38.95
N LEU A 184 -48.34 71.47 38.08
CA LEU A 184 -47.76 72.81 38.10
C LEU A 184 -48.45 73.79 37.14
N GLU A 185 -49.30 73.30 36.24
CA GLU A 185 -50.19 74.06 35.35
C GLU A 185 -51.53 74.35 36.02
#